data_AF-A0A392W4U0-F1
#
_entry.id   AF-A0A392W4U0-F1
#
_cell.length_a   1.000
_cell.length_b   1.000
_cell.length_c   1.000
_cell.angle_alpha   90.00
_cell.angle_beta   90.00
_cell.angle_gamma   90.00
#
_symmetry.space_group_name_H-M   'P 1'
#
loop_
_entity.id
_entity.type
_entity.pdbx_description
1 polymer ?
#
loop_
_entity_poly.entity_id
_entity_poly.type
_entity_poly.pdbx_seq_one_letter_code
_entity_poly.pdbx_strand_id
1 'polypeptide(L)' 'MVEVGERPDGVTFTVVLTACSHGGFVEKGREIFEMMKVRYGVKPELRHYTCMVDMLGR' A
#
# COMPACT_ATOMS: atom_id res chain seq x y z
N MET A 1 4.97 -12.80 -5.70
CA MET A 1 4.11 -12.70 -4.48
C MET A 1 2.68 -13.11 -4.81
N VAL A 2 1.92 -12.38 -5.63
CA VAL A 2 0.53 -12.76 -5.97
C VAL A 2 0.44 -14.03 -6.84
N GLU A 3 1.38 -14.25 -7.76
CA GLU A 3 1.40 -15.43 -8.64
C GLU A 3 1.76 -16.74 -7.92
N VAL A 4 2.31 -16.67 -6.70
CA VAL A 4 2.67 -17.85 -5.90
C VAL A 4 1.47 -18.33 -5.06
N GLY A 5 0.31 -17.67 -5.16
CA GLY A 5 -0.89 -18.00 -4.37
C GLY A 5 -0.84 -17.48 -2.93
N GLU A 6 0.24 -16.80 -2.54
CA GLU A 6 0.41 -16.16 -1.24
C GLU A 6 -0.48 -14.92 -1.15
N ARG A 7 -1.31 -14.83 -0.10
CA ARG A 7 -2.19 -13.68 0.14
C ARG A 7 -1.37 -12.55 0.77
N PRO A 8 -1.24 -11.37 0.12
CA PRO A 8 -0.58 -10.21 0.71
C PRO A 8 -1.19 -9.82 2.06
N ASP A 9 -0.33 -9.49 3.01
CA ASP A 9 -0.67 -9.00 4.35
C ASP A 9 -0.31 -7.52 4.54
N GLY A 10 -0.53 -6.98 5.73
CA GLY A 10 -0.21 -5.57 6.03
C GLY A 10 1.27 -5.23 5.84
N VAL A 11 2.19 -6.17 6.11
CA VAL A 11 3.62 -5.93 5.90
C VAL A 11 3.92 -5.78 4.42
N THR A 12 3.34 -6.65 3.59
CA THR A 12 3.47 -6.60 2.12
C THR A 12 2.98 -5.25 1.58
N PHE A 13 1.81 -4.79 2.01
CA PHE A 13 1.27 -3.50 1.59
C PHE A 13 2.12 -2.32 2.07
N THR A 14 2.66 -2.38 3.29
CA THR A 14 3.56 -1.33 3.80
C THR A 14 4.79 -1.17 2.92
N VAL A 15 5.44 -2.27 2.50
CA VAL A 15 6.63 -2.22 1.63
C VAL A 15 6.30 -1.58 0.29
N VAL A 16 5.19 -1.97 -0.33
CA VAL A 16 4.82 -1.45 -1.66
C VAL A 16 4.38 0.02 -1.57
N LEU A 17 3.61 0.42 -0.56
CA LEU A 17 3.21 1.81 -0.35
C LEU A 17 4.42 2.71 -0.05
N THR A 18 5.41 2.21 0.69
CA THR A 18 6.67 2.91 0.93
C THR A 18 7.42 3.14 -0.38
N ALA A 19 7.51 2.13 -1.24
CA ALA A 19 8.11 2.28 -2.58
C ALA A 19 7.36 3.30 -3.44
N CYS A 20 6.02 3.32 -3.40
CA CYS A 20 5.22 4.34 -4.08
C CYS A 20 5.52 5.75 -3.55
N SER A 21 5.71 5.90 -2.23
CA SER A 21 6.06 7.17 -1.61
C SER A 21 7.41 7.71 -2.04
N HIS A 22 8.45 6.87 -2.04
CA HIS A 22 9.77 7.28 -2.49
C HIS A 22 9.83 7.52 -4.01
N GLY A 23 9.05 6.78 -4.80
CA GLY A 23 9.00 6.91 -6.25
C GLY A 23 8.09 8.01 -6.78
N GLY A 24 7.34 8.71 -5.93
CA GLY A 24 6.36 9.73 -6.35
C GLY A 24 5.14 9.15 -7.09
N PHE A 25 4.86 7.86 -6.91
CA PHE A 25 3.78 7.16 -7.62
C PHE A 25 2.44 7.29 -6.88
N VAL A 26 1.92 8.51 -6.77
CA VAL A 26 0.73 8.83 -5.96
C VAL A 26 -0.50 8.01 -6.38
N GLU A 27 -0.86 8.04 -7.67
CA GLU A 27 -2.05 7.32 -8.16
C GLU A 27 -1.92 5.80 -7.96
N LYS A 28 -0.73 5.24 -8.18
CA LYS A 28 -0.47 3.82 -7.92
C LYS A 28 -0.59 3.47 -6.44
N GLY A 29 -0.05 4.33 -5.57
CA GLY A 29 -0.17 4.18 -4.13
C GLY A 29 -1.63 4.16 -3.67
N ARG A 30 -2.48 5.05 -4.23
CA ARG A 30 -3.93 5.09 -3.95
C ARG A 30 -4.64 3.81 -4.40
N GLU A 31 -4.37 3.33 -5.61
CA GLU A 31 -4.92 2.07 -6.11
C GLU A 31 -4.57 0.89 -5.18
N ILE A 32 -3.31 0.81 -4.75
CA ILE A 32 -2.81 -0.26 -3.89
C ILE A 32 -3.42 -0.18 -2.50
N PHE A 33 -3.54 1.03 -1.95
CA PHE A 33 -4.20 1.27 -0.67
C PHE A 33 -5.69 0.91 -0.72
N GLU A 34 -6.38 1.14 -1.84
CA GLU A 34 -7.77 0.69 -1.99
C GLU A 34 -7.85 -0.83 -2.13
N MET A 35 -6.96 -1.41 -2.93
CA MET A 35 -6.89 -2.85 -3.16
C MET A 35 -6.67 -3.64 -1.87
N MET A 36 -5.85 -3.12 -0.94
CA MET A 36 -5.62 -3.77 0.37
C MET A 36 -6.94 -3.98 1.12
N LYS A 37 -7.84 -2.97 1.09
CA LYS A 37 -9.14 -3.00 1.79
C LYS A 37 -10.15 -3.86 1.07
N VAL A 38 -10.37 -3.58 -0.21
CA VAL A 38 -11.51 -4.14 -0.97
C VAL A 38 -11.22 -5.56 -1.44
N ARG A 39 -10.02 -5.81 -1.97
CA ARG A 39 -9.66 -7.10 -2.56
C ARG A 39 -9.07 -8.06 -1.53
N TYR A 40 -8.22 -7.56 -0.64
CA TYR A 40 -7.49 -8.41 0.28
C TYR A 40 -8.03 -8.37 1.72
N GLY A 41 -9.00 -7.49 2.04
CA GLY A 41 -9.61 -7.40 3.37
C GLY A 41 -8.62 -7.00 4.47
N VAL A 42 -7.46 -6.44 4.10
CA VAL A 42 -6.45 -5.98 5.03
C VAL A 42 -6.86 -4.61 5.55
N LYS A 43 -7.02 -4.49 6.87
CA LYS A 43 -7.34 -3.22 7.50
C LYS A 43 -6.09 -2.32 7.50
N PRO A 44 -6.20 -1.06 7.05
CA PRO A 44 -5.08 -0.13 7.11
C PRO A 44 -4.67 0.14 8.57
N GLU A 45 -3.37 0.14 8.78
CA GLU A 45 -2.72 0.48 10.05
C GLU A 45 -1.94 1.79 9.92
N LEU A 46 -1.47 2.32 11.05
CA LEU A 46 -0.73 3.59 11.13
C LEU A 46 0.34 3.73 10.05
N ARG A 47 1.17 2.71 9.82
CA ARG A 47 2.25 2.75 8.81
C ARG A 47 1.72 2.98 7.39
N HIS A 48 0.62 2.34 7.02
CA HIS A 48 0.02 2.51 5.70
C HIS A 48 -0.46 3.95 5.50
N TYR A 49 -1.08 4.54 6.52
CA TYR A 49 -1.48 5.95 6.49
C TYR A 49 -0.29 6.89 6.44
N THR A 50 0.81 6.60 7.16
CA THR A 50 2.04 7.39 7.08
C THR A 50 2.58 7.43 5.65
N CYS A 51 2.59 6.30 4.93
CA CYS A 51 2.98 6.27 3.51
C CYS A 51 2.05 7.13 2.64
N MET A 52 0.74 7.11 2.89
CA MET A 52 -0.23 7.95 2.15
C MET A 52 -0.02 9.44 2.41
N VAL A 53 0.28 9.83 3.65
CA VAL A 53 0.56 11.23 4.00
C VAL A 53 1.87 11.69 3.37
N ASP A 54 2.94 10.89 3.44
CA ASP A 54 4.23 11.20 2.80
C ASP A 54 4.09 11.33 1.27
N MET A 55 3.26 10.49 0.63
CA MET A 55 2.95 10.62 -0.79
C MET A 55 2.24 11.92 -1.17
N LEU A 56 1.29 12.38 -0.34
CA LEU A 56 0.42 13.52 -0.65
C LEU A 56 0.98 14.86 -0.17
N GLY A 57 1.95 14.84 0.75
CA GLY A 57 2.55 16.03 1.35
C GLY A 57 3.81 16.54 0.65
N ARG A 58 4.26 15.89 -0.41
CA ARG A 58 5.41 16.30 -1.24
C ARG A 58 4.96 17.16 -2.39
#